data_AF-A0A4U1AK94-F1
#
_entry.id   AF-A0A4U1AK94-F1
#
_cell.length_a   1.000
_cell.length_b   1.000
_cell.length_c   1.000
_cell.angle_alpha   90.00
_cell.angle_beta   90.00
_cell.angle_gamma   90.00
#
_symmetry.space_group_name_H-M   'P 1'
#
loop_
_entity.id
_entity.type
_entity.pdbx_description
1 polymer ?
#
loop_
_entity_poly.entity_id
_entity_poly.type
_entity_poly.pdbx_seq_one_letter_code
_entity_poly.pdbx_strand_id
1 'polypeptide(L)'
;MDEVINVLKEIGAELQSNPEYGQVILAPIEVLGVDSFADSAVIIKARIGTVASKQWWVGREFNRLMKNKFDQLDIEIPFPHQTIYFGVDKKDNAPSAHVSVQS
;
A
#
# COMPACT_ATOMS: atom_id res chain seq x y z
N MET A 1 1.90 12.16 0.42
CA MET A 1 1.31 11.59 1.66
C MET A 1 -0.14 12.03 1.82
N ASP A 2 -0.43 13.34 1.87
CA ASP A 2 -1.80 13.84 1.99
C ASP A 2 -2.71 13.36 0.84
N GLU A 3 -2.17 13.28 -0.37
CA GLU A 3 -2.83 12.67 -1.53
C GLU A 3 -3.28 11.23 -1.27
N VAL A 4 -2.39 10.36 -0.79
CA VAL A 4 -2.71 8.96 -0.47
C VAL A 4 -3.82 8.88 0.59
N ILE A 5 -3.77 9.74 1.62
CA ILE A 5 -4.82 9.79 2.65
C ILE A 5 -6.17 10.18 2.04
N ASN A 6 -6.19 11.14 1.13
CA ASN A 6 -7.41 11.56 0.43
C ASN A 6 -7.95 10.44 -0.45
N VAL A 7 -7.10 9.76 -1.22
CA VAL A 7 -7.48 8.61 -2.04
C VAL A 7 -8.09 7.49 -1.18
N LEU A 8 -7.50 7.17 -0.03
CA LEU A 8 -8.06 6.18 0.90
C LEU A 8 -9.45 6.58 1.41
N LYS A 9 -9.66 7.87 1.70
CA LYS A 9 -10.98 8.39 2.11
C LYS A 9 -12.00 8.31 0.98
N GLU A 10 -11.62 8.65 -0.23
CA GLU A 10 -12.47 8.54 -1.42
C GLU A 10 -12.90 7.09 -1.67
N ILE A 11 -11.95 6.14 -1.60
CA ILE A 11 -12.25 4.71 -1.73
C ILE A 11 -13.22 4.25 -0.63
N GLY A 12 -13.00 4.68 0.61
CA GLY A 12 -13.90 4.35 1.72
C GLY A 12 -15.31 4.91 1.52
N ALA A 13 -15.43 6.14 1.00
CA ALA A 13 -16.71 6.75 0.68
C ALA A 13 -17.41 6.08 -0.51
N GLU A 14 -16.67 5.69 -1.54
CA GLU A 14 -17.16 4.93 -2.69
C GLU A 14 -17.71 3.57 -2.23
N LEU A 15 -16.96 2.86 -1.40
CA LEU A 15 -17.36 1.56 -0.85
C LEU A 15 -18.59 1.69 0.07
N GLN A 16 -18.66 2.74 0.88
CA GLN A 16 -19.82 3.02 1.74
C GLN A 16 -21.08 3.39 0.96
N SER A 17 -20.93 4.03 -0.20
CA SER A 17 -22.05 4.40 -1.07
C SER A 17 -22.56 3.22 -1.91
N ASN A 18 -21.80 2.12 -1.99
CA ASN A 18 -22.19 0.94 -2.73
C ASN A 18 -23.36 0.22 -2.02
N PRO A 19 -24.49 -0.08 -2.71
CA PRO A 19 -25.64 -0.74 -2.09
C PRO A 19 -25.35 -2.12 -1.47
N GLU A 20 -24.37 -2.85 -2.01
CA GLU A 20 -24.00 -4.19 -1.55
C GLU A 20 -23.17 -4.12 -0.26
N TYR A 21 -22.21 -3.20 -0.19
CA TYR A 21 -21.24 -3.10 0.92
C TYR A 21 -21.60 -2.05 1.97
N GLY A 22 -22.21 -0.94 1.58
CA GLY A 22 -22.57 0.18 2.46
C GLY A 22 -23.47 -0.23 3.62
N GLN A 23 -24.41 -1.14 3.38
CA GLN A 23 -25.33 -1.68 4.40
C GLN A 23 -24.64 -2.41 5.56
N VAL A 24 -23.38 -2.85 5.39
CA VAL A 24 -22.61 -3.55 6.43
C VAL A 24 -21.48 -2.70 7.01
N ILE A 25 -21.31 -1.46 6.56
CA ILE A 25 -20.31 -0.51 7.04
C ILE A 25 -20.96 0.39 8.11
N LEU A 26 -20.36 0.40 9.29
CA LEU A 26 -20.91 1.06 10.49
C LEU A 26 -20.49 2.52 10.61
N ALA A 27 -19.36 2.89 9.99
CA ALA A 27 -18.81 4.24 10.02
C ALA A 27 -17.90 4.47 8.81
N PRO A 28 -17.69 5.74 8.41
CA PRO A 28 -16.69 6.09 7.41
C PRO A 28 -15.29 5.55 7.76
N ILE A 29 -14.46 5.36 6.75
CA ILE A 29 -13.06 4.98 6.96
C ILE A 29 -12.35 6.02 7.84
N GLU A 30 -11.60 5.53 8.81
CA GLU A 30 -10.72 6.35 9.63
C GLU A 30 -9.28 6.04 9.26
N VAL A 31 -8.57 7.05 8.76
CA VAL A 31 -7.15 6.97 8.45
C VAL A 31 -6.39 7.53 9.65
N LEU A 32 -5.66 6.68 10.36
CA LEU A 32 -4.89 7.05 11.55
C LEU A 32 -3.59 7.78 11.19
N GLY A 33 -3.15 7.65 9.93
CA GLY A 33 -1.93 8.27 9.41
C GLY A 33 -0.78 7.27 9.34
N VAL A 34 0.45 7.77 9.48
CA VAL A 34 1.68 6.96 9.44
C VAL A 34 1.79 6.13 10.70
N ASP A 35 1.90 4.81 10.53
CA ASP A 35 2.11 3.85 11.60
C ASP A 35 3.61 3.60 11.84
N SER A 36 4.38 3.46 10.76
CA SER A 36 5.83 3.24 10.82
C SER A 36 6.52 3.55 9.48
N PHE A 37 7.84 3.66 9.52
CA PHE A 37 8.72 3.70 8.35
C PHE A 37 9.43 2.35 8.25
N ALA A 38 9.33 1.70 7.09
CA ALA A 38 10.04 0.48 6.74
C ALA A 38 11.23 0.81 5.81
N ASP A 39 12.11 -0.17 5.58
CA ASP A 39 13.36 -0.01 4.82
C ASP A 39 13.19 0.65 3.43
N SER A 40 12.01 0.47 2.82
CA SER A 40 11.67 1.04 1.50
C SER A 40 10.20 1.50 1.38
N ALA A 41 9.50 1.71 2.51
CA ALA A 41 8.08 2.06 2.47
C ALA A 41 7.63 2.87 3.70
N VAL A 42 6.54 3.62 3.53
CA VAL A 42 5.80 4.25 4.64
C VAL A 42 4.54 3.43 4.88
N ILE A 43 4.35 2.95 6.10
CA ILE A 43 3.17 2.18 6.47
C ILE A 43 2.09 3.13 6.96
N ILE A 44 0.94 3.13 6.29
CA ILE A 44 -0.24 3.90 6.66
C ILE A 44 -1.26 2.96 7.29
N LYS A 45 -1.82 3.34 8.44
CA LYS A 45 -2.87 2.57 9.12
C LYS A 45 -4.23 3.24 8.94
N ALA A 46 -5.21 2.44 8.55
CA ALA A 46 -6.62 2.84 8.45
C ALA A 46 -7.54 1.72 8.97
N ARG A 47 -8.77 2.07 9.36
CA ARG A 47 -9.80 1.12 9.80
C ARG A 47 -11.16 1.44 9.21
N ILE A 48 -11.93 0.39 8.94
CA ILE A 48 -13.34 0.47 8.54
C ILE A 48 -14.16 -0.37 9.52
N GLY A 49 -15.09 0.27 10.24
CA GLY A 49 -16.02 -0.42 11.13
C GLY A 49 -17.07 -1.18 10.31
N THR A 50 -17.26 -2.47 10.57
CA THR A 50 -18.23 -3.32 9.86
C THR A 50 -18.98 -4.21 10.84
N VAL A 51 -20.14 -4.73 10.42
CA VAL A 51 -20.84 -5.77 11.19
C VAL A 51 -20.00 -7.05 11.27
N ALA A 52 -20.23 -7.86 12.31
CA ALA A 52 -19.50 -9.10 12.54
C ALA A 52 -19.53 -10.03 11.30
N SER A 53 -18.41 -10.72 11.05
CA SER A 53 -18.18 -11.65 9.93
C SER A 53 -18.12 -11.01 8.54
N LYS A 54 -18.33 -9.70 8.40
CA LYS A 54 -18.23 -8.99 7.12
C LYS A 54 -16.89 -8.30 6.90
N GLN A 55 -16.00 -8.30 7.90
CA GLN A 55 -14.70 -7.61 7.84
C GLN A 55 -13.88 -8.04 6.62
N TRP A 56 -13.77 -9.35 6.38
CA TRP A 56 -12.99 -9.91 5.26
C TRP A 56 -13.62 -9.63 3.90
N TRP A 57 -14.94 -9.51 3.84
CA TRP A 57 -15.64 -9.24 2.60
C TRP A 57 -15.47 -7.78 2.19
N VAL A 58 -15.72 -6.85 3.12
CA VAL A 58 -15.50 -5.41 2.92
C VAL A 58 -14.03 -5.11 2.68
N GLY A 59 -13.12 -5.71 3.46
CA GLY A 59 -11.67 -5.49 3.32
C GLY A 59 -11.12 -5.93 1.96
N ARG A 60 -11.61 -7.05 1.41
CA ARG A 60 -11.19 -7.50 0.07
C ARG A 60 -11.64 -6.53 -1.02
N GLU A 61 -12.88 -6.06 -0.95
CA GLU A 61 -13.38 -5.10 -1.92
C GLU A 61 -12.68 -3.75 -1.81
N PHE A 62 -12.40 -3.29 -0.59
CA PHE A 62 -11.58 -2.10 -0.36
C PHE A 62 -10.20 -2.23 -1.02
N ASN A 63 -9.52 -3.36 -0.85
CA ASN A 63 -8.21 -3.60 -1.49
C ASN A 63 -8.31 -3.64 -3.02
N ARG A 64 -9.40 -4.18 -3.57
CA ARG A 64 -9.64 -4.18 -5.02
C ARG A 64 -9.79 -2.77 -5.57
N LEU A 65 -10.62 -1.94 -4.92
CA LEU A 65 -10.80 -0.53 -5.29
C LEU A 65 -9.51 0.27 -5.14
N MET A 66 -8.76 0.02 -4.06
CA MET A 66 -7.47 0.64 -3.83
C MET A 66 -6.49 0.35 -4.96
N LYS A 67 -6.34 -0.92 -5.37
CA LYS A 67 -5.45 -1.28 -6.49
C LYS A 67 -5.83 -0.53 -7.76
N ASN A 68 -7.12 -0.53 -8.11
CA ASN A 68 -7.61 0.15 -9.31
C ASN A 68 -7.37 1.66 -9.28
N LYS A 69 -7.62 2.31 -8.13
CA LYS A 69 -7.42 3.75 -7.97
C LYS A 69 -5.95 4.12 -7.99
N PHE A 70 -5.10 3.32 -7.35
CA PHE A 70 -3.65 3.56 -7.35
C PHE A 70 -3.08 3.42 -8.75
N ASP A 71 -3.52 2.41 -9.52
CA ASP A 71 -3.12 2.25 -10.93
C ASP A 71 -3.60 3.41 -11.81
N GLN A 72 -4.78 3.96 -11.56
CA GLN A 72 -5.32 5.13 -12.29
C GLN A 72 -4.56 6.43 -11.98
N LEU A 73 -4.04 6.55 -10.75
CA LEU A 73 -3.35 7.74 -10.25
C LEU A 73 -1.82 7.61 -10.35
N ASP A 74 -1.32 6.53 -10.93
CA ASP A 74 0.12 6.22 -11.03
C ASP A 74 0.82 6.20 -9.66
N ILE A 75 0.09 5.79 -8.62
CA ILE A 75 0.63 5.63 -7.26
C ILE A 75 1.31 4.27 -7.18
N GLU A 76 2.65 4.28 -7.17
CA GLU A 76 3.43 3.06 -7.06
C GLU A 76 3.32 2.42 -5.66
N ILE A 77 2.93 1.15 -5.62
CA ILE A 77 2.97 0.35 -4.39
C ILE A 77 4.41 -0.16 -4.24
N PRO A 78 5.14 0.21 -3.17
CA PRO A 78 6.55 -0.09 -3.06
C PRO A 78 6.79 -1.60 -3.01
N PHE A 79 7.61 -2.09 -3.93
CA PHE A 79 8.22 -3.41 -3.83
C PHE A 79 9.56 -3.30 -3.09
N PRO A 80 9.94 -4.32 -2.29
CA PRO A 80 11.26 -4.36 -1.66
C PRO A 80 12.33 -4.26 -2.74
N HIS A 81 13.12 -3.19 -2.71
CA HIS A 81 14.25 -3.00 -3.62
C HIS A 81 15.54 -2.88 -2.80
N GLN A 82 16.61 -3.51 -3.31
CA GLN A 82 17.92 -3.49 -2.67
C GLN A 82 18.91 -2.79 -3.61
N THR A 83 19.55 -1.73 -3.13
CA THR A 83 20.69 -1.12 -3.84
C THR A 83 21.95 -1.89 -3.46
N ILE A 84 22.55 -2.62 -4.40
CA ILE A 84 23.84 -3.30 -4.20
C ILE A 84 24.94 -2.35 -4.67
N TYR A 85 25.78 -1.89 -3.72
CA TYR A 85 26.96 -1.11 -4.02
C TYR A 85 28.20 -2.02 -4.09
N PHE A 86 28.79 -2.14 -5.28
CA PHE A 86 30.08 -2.80 -5.46
C PHE A 86 31.18 -1.80 -5.10
N GLY A 87 31.64 -1.85 -3.86
CA GLY A 87 32.73 -0.99 -3.40
C GLY A 87 34.03 -1.26 -4.18
N VAL A 88 34.77 -0.18 -4.45
CA VAL A 88 36.18 -0.25 -4.87
C VAL A 88 37.06 -0.33 -3.63
N ASP A 89 38.09 -1.17 -3.64
CA ASP A 89 39.09 -1.16 -2.58
C ASP A 89 39.93 0.14 -2.62
N LYS A 90 40.75 0.39 -1.60
CA LYS A 90 41.65 1.57 -1.53
C LYS A 90 42.71 1.63 -2.66
N LYS A 91 42.73 0.64 -3.56
CA LYS A 91 43.65 0.50 -4.69
C LYS A 91 42.91 0.51 -6.04
N ASP A 92 41.68 1.03 -6.08
CA ASP A 92 40.80 1.10 -7.26
C ASP A 92 40.45 -0.26 -7.88
N ASN A 93 40.58 -1.37 -7.14
CA ASN A 93 40.13 -2.67 -7.62
C ASN A 93 38.69 -2.92 -7.18
N ALA A 94 37.81 -3.08 -8.15
CA ALA A 94 36.48 -3.64 -7.93
C ALA A 94 36.56 -5.18 -8.04
N PRO A 95 36.14 -5.96 -7.04
CA PRO A 95 36.04 -7.41 -7.19
C PRO A 95 34.98 -7.77 -8.24
N SER A 96 35.23 -8.78 -9.08
CA SER A 96 34.29 -9.24 -10.10
C SER A 96 32.98 -9.71 -9.48
N ALA A 97 31.88 -9.04 -9.81
CA ALA A 97 30.54 -9.45 -9.43
C ALA A 97 29.97 -10.45 -10.45
N HIS A 98 29.80 -11.71 -10.06
CA HIS A 98 29.07 -12.69 -10.86
C HIS A 98 27.58 -12.62 -10.50
N VAL A 99 26.83 -11.81 -11.23
CA VAL A 99 25.37 -11.67 -11.03
C VAL A 99 24.66 -12.67 -11.93
N SER A 100 24.08 -13.71 -11.34
CA SER A 100 23.13 -14.59 -12.02
C SER A 100 21.70 -14.16 -11.66
N VAL A 101 20.99 -13.58 -12.61
CA VAL A 101 19.55 -13.31 -12.47
C VAL A 101 18.82 -14.55 -12.94
N GLN A 102 18.16 -15.27 -12.03
CA GLN A 102 17.17 -16.29 -12.42
C GLN A 102 15.81 -15.61 -12.56
N SER A 103 15.25 -15.68 -13.77
CA SER A 103 13.88 -15.25 -14.08
C SER A 103 12.87 -16.33 -13.75
#